data_AF-A0A0A1VU45-F1
#
_entry.id   AF-A0A0A1VU45-F1
#
_cell.length_a   1.000
_cell.length_b   1.000
_cell.length_c   1.000
_cell.angle_alpha   90.00
_cell.angle_beta   90.00
_cell.angle_gamma   90.00
#
_symmetry.space_group_name_H-M   'P 1'
#
loop_
_entity.id
_entity.type
_entity.pdbx_description
1 polymer ?
#
loop_
_entity_poly.entity_id
_entity_poly.type
_entity_poly.pdbx_seq_one_letter_code
_entity_poly.pdbx_strand_id
1 'polypeptide(L)' 'MVKPRRAQPTVKFIDDYCEADRDLFPEVRTFEYFKYLHLGMISDIKRKTLPVIAKVVG' A
#
# COMPACT_ATOMS: atom_id res chain seq x y z
N MET A 1 2.79 -9.97 -24.24
CA MET A 1 2.71 -9.90 -22.76
C MET A 1 2.73 -8.44 -22.35
N VAL A 2 1.68 -7.95 -21.67
CA VAL A 2 1.67 -6.57 -21.13
C VAL A 2 2.58 -6.55 -19.91
N LYS A 3 3.58 -5.65 -19.90
CA LYS A 3 4.46 -5.50 -18.75
C LYS A 3 3.63 -5.10 -17.53
N PRO A 4 3.76 -5.77 -16.37
CA PRO A 4 3.04 -5.39 -15.17
C PRO A 4 3.35 -3.94 -14.80
N ARG A 5 2.30 -3.16 -14.54
CA ARG A 5 2.40 -1.80 -14.01
C ARG A 5 3.23 -1.81 -12.72
N ARG A 6 4.03 -0.78 -12.46
CA ARG A 6 4.68 -0.63 -11.14
C ARG A 6 3.64 -0.25 -10.08
N ALA A 7 3.75 -0.83 -8.89
CA ALA A 7 2.92 -0.42 -7.76
C ALA A 7 3.15 1.07 -7.46
N GLN A 8 2.07 1.77 -7.11
CA GLN A 8 2.13 3.16 -6.67
C GLN A 8 2.95 3.24 -5.37
N PRO A 9 3.90 4.18 -5.27
CA PRO A 9 4.67 4.39 -4.05
C PRO A 9 3.75 4.88 -2.92
N THR A 10 4.13 4.58 -1.69
CA THR A 10 3.46 5.06 -0.47
C THR A 10 4.49 5.77 0.42
N VAL A 11 4.44 5.57 1.74
CA VAL A 11 5.49 6.05 2.65
C VAL A 11 6.67 5.09 2.56
N LYS A 12 7.89 5.62 2.39
CA LYS A 12 9.12 4.82 2.19
C LYS A 12 9.27 3.66 3.18
N PHE A 13 8.97 3.89 4.46
CA PHE A 13 9.00 2.85 5.49
C PHE A 13 8.08 1.65 5.18
N ILE A 14 6.86 1.91 4.68
CA ILE A 14 5.92 0.86 4.30
C ILE A 14 6.35 0.18 3.00
N ASP A 15 6.80 0.96 2.00
CA ASP A 15 7.29 0.39 0.75
C ASP A 15 8.48 -0.56 1.01
N ASP A 16 9.43 -0.15 1.85
CA ASP A 16 10.59 -0.98 2.22
C ASP A 16 10.17 -2.22 3.02
N TYR A 17 9.23 -2.08 3.96
CA TYR A 17 8.71 -3.19 4.75
C TYR A 17 7.97 -4.23 3.90
N CYS A 18 7.09 -3.77 3.00
CA CYS A 18 6.26 -4.64 2.19
C CYS A 18 6.99 -5.24 0.98
N GLU A 19 8.18 -4.75 0.59
CA GLU A 19 8.91 -5.29 -0.57
C GLU A 19 9.28 -6.77 -0.38
N ALA A 20 9.49 -7.23 0.87
CA ALA A 20 9.73 -8.65 1.18
C ALA A 20 8.53 -9.56 0.82
N ASP A 21 7.31 -9.02 0.86
CA ASP A 21 6.07 -9.75 0.58
C ASP A 21 5.64 -9.65 -0.89
N ARG A 22 6.40 -8.93 -1.73
CA ARG A 22 6.00 -8.60 -3.10
C ARG A 22 5.71 -9.83 -3.95
N ASP A 23 6.55 -10.85 -3.83
CA ASP A 23 6.44 -12.08 -4.62
C ASP A 23 5.25 -12.96 -4.20
N LEU A 24 4.61 -12.65 -3.08
CA LEU A 24 3.37 -13.31 -2.64
C LEU A 24 2.16 -12.84 -3.46
N PHE A 25 2.25 -11.71 -4.16
CA PHE A 25 1.13 -11.11 -4.88
C PHE A 25 1.34 -11.19 -6.40
N PRO A 26 0.59 -12.05 -7.11
CA PRO A 26 0.66 -12.12 -8.57
C PRO A 26 0.11 -10.86 -9.25
N GLU A 27 -0.79 -10.13 -8.56
CA GLU A 27 -1.39 -8.89 -9.03
C GLU A 27 -0.81 -7.67 -8.33
N VAL A 28 -0.32 -6.71 -9.11
CA VAL A 28 0.20 -5.42 -8.62
C VAL A 28 -0.83 -4.68 -7.77
N ARG A 29 -2.12 -4.77 -8.13
CA ARG A 29 -3.21 -4.08 -7.41
C ARG A 29 -3.42 -4.64 -6.01
N THR A 30 -3.31 -5.95 -5.84
CA THR A 30 -3.45 -6.59 -4.53
C THR A 30 -2.28 -6.22 -3.62
N PHE A 31 -1.07 -6.15 -4.18
CA PHE A 31 0.09 -5.65 -3.46
C PHE A 31 -0.09 -4.19 -2.99
N GLU A 32 -0.68 -3.32 -3.81
CA GLU A 32 -0.98 -1.93 -3.39
C GLU A 32 -1.98 -1.86 -2.24
N TYR A 33 -3.05 -2.66 -2.28
CA TYR A 33 -4.01 -2.71 -1.18
C TYR A 33 -3.37 -3.20 0.12
N PHE A 34 -2.43 -4.14 0.04
CA PHE A 34 -1.66 -4.59 1.19
C PHE A 34 -0.84 -3.45 1.81
N LYS A 35 -0.18 -2.62 0.99
CA LYS A 35 0.54 -1.43 1.47
C LYS A 35 -0.39 -0.40 2.09
N TYR A 36 -1.54 -0.13 1.47
CA TYR A 36 -2.54 0.80 2.04
C TYR A 36 -3.15 0.29 3.34
N LEU A 37 -3.28 -1.02 3.52
CA LEU A 37 -3.72 -1.61 4.79
C LEU A 37 -2.72 -1.30 5.91
N HIS A 38 -1.42 -1.51 5.66
CA HIS A 38 -0.37 -1.17 6.62
C HIS A 38 -0.38 0.32 6.98
N LEU A 39 -0.54 1.16 5.97
CA LEU A 39 -0.65 2.61 6.16
C LEU A 39 -1.84 2.96 7.04
N GLY A 40 -2.99 2.33 6.83
CA GLY A 40 -4.16 2.49 7.67
C GLY A 40 -3.96 2.02 9.11
N MET A 41 -3.29 0.88 9.30
CA MET A 41 -3.04 0.32 10.63
C MET A 41 -2.18 1.26 11.47
N ILE A 42 -1.11 1.81 10.90
CA ILE A 42 -0.18 2.70 11.62
C ILE A 42 -0.66 4.16 11.69
N SER A 43 -1.62 4.54 10.85
CA SER A 43 -2.18 5.90 10.89
C SER A 43 -2.91 6.16 12.21
N ASP A 44 -2.59 7.28 12.84
CA ASP A 44 -3.26 7.75 14.06
C ASP A 44 -4.59 8.46 13.75
N ILE A 45 -5.35 7.89 12.82
CA ILE A 45 -6.62 8.43 12.35
C ILE A 45 -7.75 7.66 13.00
N LYS A 46 -8.68 8.39 13.64
CA LYS A 46 -9.87 7.84 14.30
C LYS A 46 -10.75 6.96 13.39
N ARG A 47 -10.75 7.20 12.07
CA ARG A 47 -11.47 6.38 11.07
C ARG A 47 -10.50 5.84 10.02
N LYS A 48 -10.20 4.54 10.10
CA LYS A 48 -9.21 3.85 9.25
C LYS A 48 -9.79 3.32 7.93
N THR A 49 -10.64 4.08 7.26
CA THR A 49 -11.12 3.69 5.92
C THR A 49 -10.09 4.11 4.86
N LEU A 50 -9.90 3.29 3.82
CA LEU A 50 -8.93 3.59 2.74
C LEU A 50 -9.08 5.02 2.17
N PRO A 51 -10.29 5.56 1.93
CA PRO A 51 -10.45 6.95 1.47
C PRO A 51 -10.05 8.02 2.49
N VAL A 52 -10.19 7.75 3.79
CA VAL A 52 -9.79 8.71 4.84
C VAL A 52 -8.28 8.72 5.03
N ILE A 53 -7.65 7.56 4.95
CA ILE A 53 -6.19 7.42 5.01
C ILE A 53 -5.55 8.17 3.82
N ALA A 54 -6.08 7.99 2.61
CA ALA A 54 -5.59 8.70 1.42
C ALA A 54 -5.65 10.24 1.56
N LYS A 55 -6.69 10.79 2.22
CA LYS A 55 -6.81 12.24 2.45
C LYS A 55 -5.75 12.82 3.39
N VAL A 56 -5.27 12.02 4.34
CA VAL A 56 -4.34 12.49 5.39
C VAL A 56 -2.89 12.29 4.97
N VAL A 57 -2.60 11.24 4.20
CA VAL A 57 -1.22 10.86 3.85
C VAL A 57 -0.72 11.53 2.57
N GLY A 58 -1.63 11.99 1.68
CA GLY A 58 -1.26 12.71 0.44
C GLY A 58 -1.16 11.79 -0.76
#